data_AF-A0A412Y660-F1
#
_entry.id   AF-A0A412Y660-F1
#
_cell.length_a   1.000
_cell.length_b   1.000
_cell.length_c   1.000
_cell.angle_alpha   90.00
_cell.angle_beta   90.00
_cell.angle_gamma   90.00
#
_symmetry.space_group_name_H-M   'P 1'
#
loop_
_entity.id
_entity.type
_entity.pdbx_description
1 polymer ?
#
loop_
_entity_poly.entity_id
_entity_poly.type
_entity_poly.pdbx_seq_one_letter_code
_entity_poly.pdbx_strand_id
1 'polypeptide(L)' 'MKQTKSGKSDVILRTLSPYDPKVQRYLSLSKQIEQLMNNAEDENDACISIELVAEFCVLQEELYQEALKKHKEEAN' A
#
# COMPACT_ATOMS: atom_id res chain seq x y z
N MET A 1 -2.29 6.44 13.79
CA MET A 1 -3.45 5.75 13.19
C MET A 1 -3.08 4.27 13.10
N LYS A 2 -3.91 3.32 13.54
CA LYS A 2 -3.63 1.89 13.21
C LYS A 2 -3.59 1.85 11.69
N GLN A 3 -2.50 1.36 11.08
CA GLN A 3 -2.44 1.06 9.65
C GLN A 3 -3.85 0.66 9.22
N THR A 4 -4.41 1.38 8.26
CA THR A 4 -5.65 0.96 7.62
C THR A 4 -5.38 -0.45 7.13
N LYS A 5 -5.77 -1.44 7.95
CA LYS A 5 -5.69 -2.87 7.67
C LYS A 5 -6.76 -3.12 6.63
N SER A 6 -6.52 -2.60 5.43
CA SER A 6 -7.17 -3.10 4.23
C SER A 6 -6.81 -4.57 4.18
N GLY A 7 -7.82 -5.45 4.09
CA GLY A 7 -7.56 -6.89 3.97
C GLY A 7 -6.61 -7.20 2.81
N LYS A 8 -6.53 -6.32 1.81
CA LYS A 8 -5.56 -6.40 0.72
C LYS A 8 -4.12 -6.28 1.20
N SER A 9 -3.80 -5.31 2.07
CA SER A 9 -2.46 -5.14 2.63
C SER A 9 -1.99 -6.38 3.38
N ASP A 10 -2.86 -6.97 4.21
CA ASP A 10 -2.54 -8.17 4.98
C ASP A 10 -2.25 -9.37 4.05
N VAL A 11 -3.02 -9.52 2.96
CA VAL A 11 -2.79 -10.57 1.95
C VAL A 11 -1.46 -10.35 1.21
N ILE A 12 -1.19 -9.12 0.76
CA ILE A 12 0.06 -8.76 0.09
C ILE A 12 1.26 -9.11 0.96
N LEU A 13 1.27 -8.68 2.23
CA LEU A 13 2.41 -8.84 3.13
C LEU A 13 2.63 -10.27 3.63
N ARG A 14 1.60 -11.12 3.57
CA ARG A 14 1.72 -12.54 3.96
C ARG A 14 2.19 -13.42 2.80
N THR A 15 1.91 -13.03 1.56
CA THR A 15 2.14 -13.89 0.38
C THR A 15 3.33 -13.44 -0.46
N LEU A 16 3.55 -12.13 -0.59
CA LEU A 16 4.65 -11.58 -1.39
C LEU A 16 5.87 -11.30 -0.52
N SER A 17 7.05 -11.34 -1.15
CA SER A 17 8.31 -11.07 -0.45
C SER A 17 8.37 -9.60 -0.02
N PRO A 18 8.76 -9.30 1.22
CA PRO A 18 8.99 -7.93 1.63
C PRO A 18 10.16 -7.29 0.88
N TYR A 19 11.05 -8.08 0.28
CA TYR A 19 12.19 -7.58 -0.51
C TYR A 19 11.86 -7.37 -1.99
N ASP A 20 10.64 -7.68 -2.41
CA ASP A 20 10.21 -7.39 -3.78
C ASP A 20 10.20 -5.86 -4.01
N PRO A 21 10.78 -5.35 -5.12
CA PRO A 21 10.84 -3.91 -5.37
C PRO A 21 9.48 -3.21 -5.43
N LYS A 22 8.44 -3.87 -5.95
CA LYS A 22 7.08 -3.31 -5.97
C LYS A 22 6.49 -3.27 -4.56
N VAL A 23 6.71 -4.30 -3.75
CA VAL A 23 6.27 -4.33 -2.34
C VAL A 23 6.98 -3.24 -1.53
N GLN A 24 8.28 -3.05 -1.73
CA GLN A 24 9.04 -1.96 -1.10
C GLN A 24 8.51 -0.58 -1.49
N ARG A 25 8.21 -0.37 -2.79
CA ARG A 25 7.61 0.88 -3.25
C ARG A 25 6.23 1.12 -2.64
N TYR A 26 5.39 0.08 -2.57
CA TYR A 26 4.08 0.14 -1.93
C TYR A 26 4.17 0.54 -0.45
N LEU A 27 5.07 -0.08 0.30
CA LEU A 27 5.32 0.25 1.71
C LEU A 27 5.84 1.69 1.87
N SER A 28 6.72 2.14 0.99
CA SER A 28 7.24 3.52 1.01
C SER A 28 6.14 4.54 0.75
N LEU A 29 5.28 4.29 -0.24
CA LEU A 29 4.13 5.15 -0.56
C LEU A 29 3.15 5.19 0.62
N SER A 30 2.85 4.03 1.22
CA SER A 30 1.99 3.96 2.41
C SER A 30 2.51 4.82 3.54
N LYS A 31 3.83 4.74 3.82
CA LYS A 31 4.48 5.52 4.87
C LYS A 31 4.47 7.02 4.56
N GLN A 32 4.73 7.40 3.31
CA GLN A 32 4.71 8.79 2.88
C GLN A 32 3.30 9.39 3.04
N ILE A 33 2.27 8.68 2.58
CA ILE A 33 0.87 9.12 2.74
C ILE A 33 0.52 9.25 4.22
N GLU A 34 0.85 8.24 5.05
CA GLU A 34 0.58 8.30 6.49
C GLU A 34 1.28 9.49 7.16
N GLN A 35 2.54 9.78 6.80
CA GLN A 35 3.26 10.94 7.30
C GLN A 35 2.60 12.25 6.88
N LEU A 36 2.21 12.39 5.61
CA LEU A 36 1.52 13.59 5.13
C LEU A 36 0.18 13.78 5.82
N MET A 37 -0.60 12.70 6.02
CA MET A 37 -1.86 12.76 6.75
C MET A 37 -1.68 13.17 8.21
N ASN A 38 -0.65 12.65 8.88
CA ASN A 38 -0.40 12.95 10.30
C ASN A 38 0.19 14.36 10.52
N ASN A 39 0.85 14.92 9.50
CA ASN A 39 1.46 16.25 9.58
C ASN A 39 0.47 17.37 9.24
N ALA A 40 -0.70 17.06 8.66
CA ALA A 40 -1.74 18.04 8.44
C ALA A 40 -2.42 18.35 9.79
N GLU A 41 -2.21 19.57 10.29
CA GLU A 41 -2.79 20.08 11.53
C GLU A 41 -4.08 20.87 11.25
N ASP A 42 -4.16 21.60 10.12
CA ASP A 42 -5.33 22.39 9.77
C ASP A 42 -5.61 22.49 8.25
N GLU A 43 -6.69 23.19 7.89
CA GLU A 43 -7.19 23.29 6.50
C GLU A 43 -6.27 24.08 5.55
N ASN A 44 -5.27 24.80 6.08
CA ASN A 44 -4.28 25.53 5.28
C ASN A 44 -3.08 24.68 4.89
N ASP A 45 -2.93 23.48 5.45
CA ASP A 45 -1.85 22.58 5.10
C ASP A 45 -1.99 22.04 3.68
N ALA A 46 -0.85 21.73 3.07
CA ALA A 46 -0.81 21.17 1.73
C ALA A 46 -1.57 19.83 1.68
N CYS A 47 -2.60 19.77 0.84
CA CYS A 47 -3.33 18.53 0.60
C CYS A 47 -2.41 17.47 -0.02
N ILE A 48 -2.67 16.20 0.29
CA ILE A 48 -1.98 15.08 -0.34
C ILE A 48 -2.31 15.08 -1.83
N SER A 49 -1.26 15.04 -2.66
CA SER A 49 -1.41 14.98 -4.12
C SER A 49 -2.26 13.77 -4.53
N ILE A 50 -3.22 14.02 -5.43
CA ILE A 50 -4.09 12.98 -5.97
C ILE A 50 -3.29 11.93 -6.75
N GLU A 51 -2.21 12.34 -7.41
CA GLU A 51 -1.29 11.46 -8.11
C GLU A 51 -0.64 10.46 -7.16
N LEU A 52 -0.23 10.90 -5.96
CA LEU A 52 0.36 10.03 -4.94
C LEU A 52 -0.64 8.96 -4.45
N VAL A 53 -1.89 9.37 -4.22
CA VAL A 53 -2.96 8.45 -3.80
C VAL A 53 -3.31 7.48 -4.92
N ALA A 54 -3.38 7.95 -6.17
CA ALA A 54 -3.64 7.12 -7.33
C ALA A 54 -2.55 6.07 -7.54
N GLU A 55 -1.28 6.46 -7.44
CA GLU A 55 -0.14 5.53 -7.53
C GLU A 55 -0.24 4.44 -6.45
N PHE A 56 -0.51 4.83 -5.20
CA PHE A 56 -0.69 3.88 -4.10
C PHE A 56 -1.83 2.88 -4.37
N CYS A 57 -2.98 3.37 -4.82
CA CYS A 57 -4.16 2.53 -5.09
C CYS A 57 -3.92 1.54 -6.24
N VAL A 58 -3.32 2.00 -7.34
CA VAL A 58 -2.99 1.13 -8.48
C VAL A 58 -2.01 0.04 -8.06
N LEU A 59 -0.94 0.42 -7.34
CA LEU A 59 0.06 -0.54 -6.88
C LEU A 59 -0.49 -1.54 -5.86
N GLN A 60 -1.41 -1.10 -4.98
CA GLN A 60 -2.11 -2.00 -4.06
C GLN A 60 -2.92 -3.06 -4.82
N GLU A 61 -3.61 -2.68 -5.89
CA GLU A 61 -4.42 -3.63 -6.68
C GLU A 61 -3.53 -4.61 -7.44
N GLU A 62 -2.45 -4.14 -8.08
CA GLU A 62 -1.50 -5.01 -8.78
C GLU A 62 -0.91 -6.08 -7.85
N LEU A 63 -0.40 -5.66 -6.70
CA LEU A 63 0.20 -6.57 -5.71
C LEU A 63 -0.84 -7.51 -5.12
N TYR A 64 -2.07 -7.05 -4.90
CA TYR A 64 -3.13 -7.91 -4.38
C TYR A 64 -3.49 -9.03 -5.39
N GLN A 65 -3.60 -8.70 -6.68
CA GLN A 65 -3.85 -9.70 -7.72
C GLN A 65 -2.69 -10.69 -7.86
N GLU A 66 -1.45 -10.21 -7.74
CA GLU A 66 -0.26 -11.07 -7.74
C GLU A 66 -0.25 -12.03 -6.53
N ALA A 67 -0.53 -11.52 -5.34
CA ALA A 67 -0.66 -12.32 -4.12
C ALA A 67 -1.75 -13.39 -4.25
N LEU A 68 -2.92 -13.04 -4.81
CA LEU A 68 -4.01 -14.00 -5.03
C LEU A 68 -3.64 -15.12 -6.03
N LYS A 69 -2.83 -14.81 -7.05
CA LYS A 69 -2.34 -15.83 -8.00
C LYS A 69 -1.36 -16.76 -7.33
N LYS A 70 -0.36 -16.22 -6.63
CA LYS A 70 0.66 -17.01 -5.94
C LYS A 70 0.08 -17.92 -4.86
N HIS A 71 -0.89 -17.44 -4.08
CA HIS A 71 -1.58 -18.27 -3.10
C HIS A 71 -2.33 -19.46 -3.73
N LYS A 72 -2.84 -19.32 -4.96
CA LYS A 72 -3.48 -20.44 -5.67
C LYS A 72 -2.47 -21.44 -6.20
N GLU A 73 -1.29 -20.98 -6.62
CA GLU A 73 -0.19 -21.83 -7.09
C GLU A 73 0.43 -22.65 -5.97
N GLU A 74 0.60 -22.09 -4.77
CA GLU A 74 1.16 -22.77 -3.60
C GLU A 74 0.18 -23.72 -2.90
N ALA A 75 -1.12 -23.60 -3.18
CA ALA A 75 -2.18 -24.45 -2.61
C ALA A 75 -2.51 -25.69 -3.48
N ASN A 76 -1.88 -25.83 -4.65
CA ASN A 76 -1.97 -26.98 -5.54
C ASN A 76 -0.76 -27.90 -5.38
#